data_AF-A0A849Z2R3-F1
#
_entry.id   AF-A0A849Z2R3-F1
#
_cell.length_a   1.000
_cell.length_b   1.000
_cell.length_c   1.000
_cell.angle_alpha   90.00
_cell.angle_beta   90.00
_cell.angle_gamma   90.00
#
_symmetry.space_group_name_H-M   'P 1'
#
loop_
_entity.id
_entity.type
_entity.pdbx_description
1 polymer ?
#
loop_
_entity_poly.entity_id
_entity_poly.type
_entity_poly.pdbx_seq_one_letter_code
_entity_poly.pdbx_strand_id
1 'polypeptide(L)'
;MKRLTVSAQTCVEILGLLVAMAWADGKLDDAEKDGVRGAASVLNLPKSLRDELEKLLEKPTPFDELLLEKLSAKDRAFAFVAAAWMAGADADMAEKERGLLDKLADRLDFSHELRDELVAVAKELDPKAKDRKFSDELVKLFRSIPPRVYEESADNLEVVFE
;
A
#
# COMPACT_ATOMS: atom_id res chain seq x y z
N MET A 1 -0.45 -7.43 -23.78
CA MET A 1 0.26 -6.89 -22.59
C MET A 1 -0.67 -5.92 -21.88
N LYS A 2 -1.18 -6.27 -20.69
CA LYS A 2 -1.96 -5.33 -19.87
C LYS A 2 -1.00 -4.24 -19.37
N ARG A 3 -1.12 -3.02 -19.90
CA ARG A 3 -0.36 -1.87 -19.43
C ARG A 3 -0.99 -1.39 -18.13
N LEU A 4 -0.14 -1.20 -17.14
CA LEU A 4 -0.54 -0.81 -15.80
C LEU A 4 -0.45 0.71 -15.70
N THR A 5 -1.60 1.40 -15.65
CA THR A 5 -1.65 2.85 -15.51
C THR A 5 -2.01 3.17 -14.07
N VAL A 6 -1.04 3.70 -13.31
CA VAL A 6 -1.22 4.24 -11.96
C VAL A 6 -0.82 5.70 -12.04
N SER A 7 -1.59 6.60 -11.44
CA SER A 7 -1.23 8.01 -11.45
C SER A 7 0.01 8.24 -10.57
N ALA A 8 0.88 9.17 -10.98
CA ALA A 8 2.08 9.48 -10.20
C ALA A 8 1.74 9.99 -8.78
N GLN A 9 0.60 10.68 -8.64
CA GLN A 9 0.08 11.14 -7.35
C GLN A 9 -0.32 9.97 -6.46
N THR A 10 -1.02 8.98 -7.01
CA THR A 10 -1.39 7.75 -6.30
C THR A 10 -0.15 7.05 -5.76
N CYS A 11 0.91 6.92 -6.58
CA CYS A 11 2.17 6.32 -6.13
C CYS A 11 2.79 7.05 -4.93
N VAL A 12 2.66 8.38 -4.84
CA VAL A 12 3.14 9.15 -3.69
C VAL A 12 2.27 8.92 -2.47
N GLU A 13 0.94 8.87 -2.64
CA GLU A 13 0.02 8.59 -1.52
C GLU A 13 0.27 7.19 -0.95
N ILE A 14 0.51 6.19 -1.81
CA ILE A 14 0.84 4.84 -1.37
C ILE A 14 2.21 4.81 -0.69
N LEU A 15 3.25 5.38 -1.30
CA LEU A 15 4.57 5.39 -0.65
C LEU A 15 4.56 6.20 0.65
N GLY A 16 3.78 7.28 0.72
CA GLY A 16 3.59 8.07 1.93
C GLY A 16 2.88 7.30 3.04
N LEU A 17 1.86 6.50 2.70
CA LEU A 17 1.25 5.55 3.63
C LEU A 17 2.28 4.56 4.17
N LEU A 18 3.10 3.98 3.29
CA LEU A 18 4.12 3.01 3.71
C LEU A 18 5.17 3.65 4.63
N VAL A 19 5.58 4.89 4.35
CA VAL A 19 6.45 5.66 5.24
C VAL A 19 5.80 5.93 6.59
N ALA A 20 4.52 6.31 6.62
CA ALA A 20 3.80 6.53 7.88
C ALA A 20 3.65 5.24 8.70
N MET A 21 3.45 4.09 8.04
CA MET A 21 3.43 2.77 8.67
C MET A 21 4.80 2.40 9.25
N ALA A 22 5.88 2.62 8.50
CA ALA A 22 7.24 2.36 8.98
C ALA A 22 7.59 3.25 10.19
N TRP A 23 7.17 4.52 10.19
CA TRP A 23 7.30 5.41 11.35
C TRP A 23 6.48 5.02 12.58
N ALA A 24 5.57 4.04 12.48
CA ALA A 24 4.63 3.76 13.55
C ALA A 24 5.30 3.27 14.84
N ASP A 25 6.47 2.64 14.74
CA ASP A 25 7.28 2.25 15.90
C ASP A 25 8.08 3.41 16.52
N GLY A 26 8.04 4.59 15.88
CA GLY A 26 8.74 5.81 16.26
C GLY A 26 10.13 5.95 15.65
N LYS A 27 10.54 5.03 14.77
CA LYS A 27 11.84 5.03 14.10
C LYS A 27 11.65 4.73 12.61
N LEU A 28 12.56 5.24 11.79
CA LEU A 28 12.70 4.87 10.39
C LEU A 28 14.19 4.79 10.10
N ASP A 29 14.69 3.60 9.83
CA ASP A 29 16.11 3.38 9.60
C ASP A 29 16.53 3.70 8.15
N ASP A 30 17.84 3.72 7.91
CA ASP A 30 18.37 4.12 6.60
C ASP A 30 18.09 3.06 5.51
N ALA A 31 17.94 1.78 5.88
CA ALA A 31 17.60 0.73 4.93
C ALA A 31 16.15 0.87 4.45
N GLU A 32 15.24 1.23 5.35
CA GLU A 32 13.83 1.51 5.03
C GLU A 32 13.71 2.74 4.15
N LYS A 33 14.43 3.83 4.46
CA LYS A 33 14.49 5.04 3.63
C LYS A 33 15.00 4.74 2.22
N ASP A 34 16.09 3.98 2.12
CA ASP A 34 16.66 3.60 0.83
C ASP A 34 15.73 2.69 0.03
N GLY A 35 14.96 1.84 0.71
CA GLY A 35 13.86 1.07 0.11
C GLY A 35 12.85 2.00 -0.57
N VAL A 36 12.31 2.98 0.15
CA VAL A 36 11.31 3.93 -0.37
C VAL A 36 11.87 4.76 -1.53
N ARG A 37 13.13 5.22 -1.44
CA ARG A 37 13.81 5.93 -2.55
C ARG A 37 13.99 5.06 -3.79
N GLY A 38 14.34 3.79 -3.59
CA GLY A 38 14.44 2.80 -4.66
C GLY A 38 13.09 2.59 -5.34
N ALA A 39 12.02 2.48 -4.57
CA ALA A 39 10.66 2.37 -5.09
C ALA A 39 10.22 3.59 -5.90
N ALA A 40 10.47 4.80 -5.38
CA ALA A 40 10.18 6.04 -6.09
C ALA A 40 10.92 6.14 -7.44
N SER A 41 12.14 5.58 -7.51
CA SER A 41 12.93 5.49 -8.73
C SER A 41 12.38 4.47 -9.73
N VAL A 42 11.98 3.27 -9.26
CA VAL A 42 11.37 2.22 -10.11
C VAL A 42 10.02 2.64 -10.67
N LEU A 43 9.23 3.36 -9.89
CA LEU A 43 7.95 3.96 -10.33
C LEU A 43 8.16 5.19 -11.23
N ASN A 44 9.41 5.57 -11.50
CA ASN A 44 9.79 6.70 -12.33
C ASN A 44 9.10 8.00 -11.91
N LEU A 45 8.99 8.24 -10.60
CA LEU A 45 8.34 9.45 -10.11
C LEU A 45 9.10 10.70 -10.55
N PRO A 46 8.42 11.78 -10.94
CA PRO A 46 9.05 13.07 -11.23
C PRO A 46 9.74 13.62 -9.98
N LYS A 47 10.75 14.47 -10.17
CA LYS A 47 11.56 15.02 -9.08
C LYS A 47 10.71 15.69 -7.98
N SER A 48 9.70 16.48 -8.36
CA SER A 48 8.81 17.15 -7.42
C SER A 48 8.15 16.19 -6.42
N LEU A 49 7.73 15.02 -6.90
CA LEU A 49 7.09 13.99 -6.09
C LEU A 49 8.10 13.20 -5.23
N ARG A 50 9.34 13.04 -5.71
CA ARG A 50 10.42 12.49 -4.87
C ARG A 50 10.78 13.44 -3.73
N ASP A 51 10.81 14.75 -4.00
CA ASP A 51 11.06 15.77 -2.99
C ASP A 51 9.94 15.81 -1.94
N GLU A 52 8.69 15.53 -2.31
CA GLU A 52 7.59 15.33 -1.36
C GLU A 52 7.79 14.08 -0.50
N LEU A 53 8.19 12.96 -1.11
CA LEU A 53 8.52 11.72 -0.40
C LEU A 53 9.67 11.89 0.60
N GLU A 54 10.73 12.62 0.25
CA GLU A 54 11.83 12.91 1.17
C GLU A 54 11.35 13.64 2.44
N LYS A 55 10.40 14.57 2.31
CA LYS A 55 9.82 15.26 3.48
C LYS A 55 9.09 14.29 4.41
N LEU A 56 8.44 13.26 3.86
CA LEU A 56 7.77 12.21 4.64
C LEU A 56 8.80 11.29 5.32
N LEU A 57 9.95 11.06 4.69
CA LEU A 57 11.04 10.26 5.28
C LEU A 57 11.77 10.98 6.43
N GLU A 58 11.74 12.32 6.45
CA GLU A 58 12.39 13.13 7.49
C GLU A 58 11.60 13.18 8.80
N LYS A 59 10.27 13.11 8.74
CA LYS A 59 9.41 13.30 9.92
C LYS A 59 8.23 12.32 9.92
N PRO A 60 7.86 11.81 11.11
CA PRO A 60 6.64 11.01 11.25
C PRO A 60 5.45 11.80 10.71
N THR A 61 4.75 11.21 9.74
CA THR A 61 3.47 11.73 9.26
C THR A 61 2.38 10.98 10.01
N PRO A 62 1.51 11.67 10.77
CA PRO A 62 0.40 11.03 11.44
C PRO A 62 -0.47 10.31 10.42
N PHE A 63 -0.84 9.06 10.74
CA PHE A 63 -1.67 8.23 9.88
C PHE A 63 -2.93 8.96 9.42
N ASP A 64 -3.54 9.75 10.30
CA ASP A 64 -4.78 10.50 10.05
C ASP A 64 -4.62 11.62 8.99
N GLU A 65 -3.40 12.11 8.74
CA GLU A 65 -3.13 13.17 7.76
C GLU A 65 -3.03 12.64 6.31
N LEU A 66 -2.98 11.32 6.12
CA LEU A 66 -2.93 10.70 4.79
C LEU A 66 -4.26 10.86 4.05
N LEU A 67 -4.23 11.38 2.83
CA LEU A 67 -5.44 11.60 2.00
C LEU A 67 -5.90 10.33 1.27
N LEU A 68 -6.15 9.25 2.01
CA LEU A 68 -6.50 7.94 1.43
C LEU A 68 -7.87 7.89 0.75
N GLU A 69 -8.76 8.82 1.07
CA GLU A 69 -10.13 8.87 0.53
C GLU A 69 -10.16 9.14 -0.98
N LYS A 70 -9.11 9.79 -1.52
CA LYS A 70 -8.98 10.12 -2.95
C LYS A 70 -8.52 8.94 -3.81
N LEU A 71 -8.08 7.85 -3.18
CA LEU A 71 -7.64 6.65 -3.87
C LEU A 71 -8.83 5.93 -4.50
N SER A 72 -8.65 5.46 -5.74
CA SER A 72 -9.61 4.54 -6.38
C SER A 72 -9.68 3.21 -5.62
N ALA A 73 -10.74 2.42 -5.79
CA ALA A 73 -10.86 1.09 -5.14
C ALA A 73 -9.62 0.22 -5.37
N LYS A 74 -9.06 0.28 -6.58
CA LYS A 74 -7.80 -0.39 -6.94
C LYS A 74 -6.60 0.10 -6.15
N ASP A 75 -6.48 1.41 -6.02
CA ASP A 75 -5.35 2.02 -5.33
C ASP A 75 -5.45 1.79 -3.82
N ARG A 76 -6.66 1.78 -3.25
CA ARG A 76 -6.92 1.40 -1.86
C ARG A 76 -6.51 -0.04 -1.59
N ALA A 77 -6.92 -0.97 -2.45
CA ALA A 77 -6.55 -2.39 -2.33
C ALA A 77 -5.02 -2.56 -2.39
N PHE A 78 -4.36 -1.84 -3.29
CA PHE A 78 -2.90 -1.86 -3.39
C PHE A 78 -2.21 -1.27 -2.18
N ALA A 79 -2.66 -0.10 -1.72
CA ALA A 79 -2.14 0.56 -0.53
C ALA A 79 -2.21 -0.36 0.69
N PHE A 80 -3.34 -1.05 0.87
CA PHE A 80 -3.54 -2.00 1.95
C PHE A 80 -2.64 -3.25 1.85
N VAL A 81 -2.56 -3.88 0.68
CA VAL A 81 -1.71 -5.07 0.48
C VAL A 81 -0.23 -4.73 0.69
N ALA A 82 0.23 -3.58 0.20
CA ALA A 82 1.59 -3.12 0.42
C ALA A 82 1.87 -2.84 1.91
N ALA A 83 0.92 -2.25 2.63
CA ALA A 83 1.03 -2.03 4.07
C ALA A 83 1.06 -3.35 4.85
N ALA A 84 0.18 -4.31 4.52
CA ALA A 84 0.16 -5.63 5.14
C ALA A 84 1.46 -6.40 4.87
N TRP A 85 1.99 -6.31 3.65
CA TRP A 85 3.25 -6.92 3.30
C TRP A 85 4.44 -6.31 4.07
N MET A 86 4.49 -4.98 4.17
CA MET A 86 5.53 -4.26 4.93
C MET A 86 5.47 -4.56 6.42
N ALA A 87 4.27 -4.65 7.00
CA ALA A 87 4.04 -5.07 8.38
C ALA A 87 4.42 -6.53 8.65
N GLY A 88 4.92 -7.24 7.64
CA GLY A 88 5.26 -8.66 7.74
C GLY A 88 4.05 -9.45 8.18
N ALA A 89 2.91 -9.30 7.48
CA ALA A 89 1.65 -9.99 7.79
C ALA A 89 1.76 -11.52 7.67
N ASP A 90 2.59 -12.15 8.48
CA ASP A 90 2.69 -13.57 8.71
C ASP A 90 2.07 -13.91 10.08
N ALA A 91 2.31 -15.11 10.59
CA ALA A 91 1.74 -15.55 11.86
C ALA A 91 2.32 -14.79 13.08
N ASP A 92 3.48 -14.14 12.92
CA ASP A 92 4.26 -13.51 13.99
C ASP A 92 4.12 -11.97 14.00
N MET A 93 3.24 -11.40 13.17
CA MET A 93 2.99 -9.95 13.11
C MET A 93 2.65 -9.37 14.50
N ALA A 94 3.30 -8.26 14.87
CA ALA A 94 3.13 -7.67 16.19
C ALA A 94 1.69 -7.12 16.37
N GLU A 95 1.16 -7.15 17.60
CA GLU A 95 -0.19 -6.63 17.89
C GLU A 95 -0.37 -5.16 17.48
N LYS A 96 0.69 -4.36 17.60
CA LYS A 96 0.69 -2.95 17.19
C LYS A 96 0.55 -2.79 15.67
N GLU A 97 1.22 -3.64 14.89
CA GLU A 97 1.14 -3.64 13.43
C GLU A 97 -0.24 -4.12 12.97
N ARG A 98 -0.77 -5.17 13.62
CA ARG A 98 -2.14 -5.64 13.38
C ARG A 98 -3.17 -4.53 13.60
N GLY A 99 -3.05 -3.82 14.72
CA GLY A 99 -3.97 -2.72 15.05
C GLY A 99 -3.90 -1.53 14.07
N LEU A 100 -2.75 -1.32 13.42
CA LEU A 100 -2.62 -0.28 12.38
C LEU A 100 -3.25 -0.73 11.06
N LEU A 101 -3.10 -2.00 10.69
CA LEU A 101 -3.79 -2.56 9.53
C LEU A 101 -5.30 -2.58 9.71
N ASP A 102 -5.80 -2.89 10.91
CA ASP A 102 -7.23 -2.83 11.20
C ASP A 102 -7.77 -1.39 11.03
N LYS A 103 -7.07 -0.39 11.59
CA LYS A 103 -7.42 1.03 11.38
C LYS A 103 -7.36 1.45 9.91
N LEU A 104 -6.41 0.91 9.14
CA LEU A 104 -6.32 1.15 7.71
C LEU A 104 -7.51 0.53 6.96
N ALA A 105 -7.88 -0.70 7.29
CA ALA A 105 -9.05 -1.35 6.70
C ALA A 105 -10.33 -0.56 6.96
N ASP A 106 -10.54 -0.11 8.20
CA ASP A 106 -11.70 0.71 8.59
C ASP A 106 -11.74 2.02 7.79
N ARG A 107 -10.59 2.68 7.62
CA ARG A 107 -10.51 3.95 6.89
C ARG A 107 -10.71 3.79 5.38
N LEU A 108 -10.35 2.63 4.84
CA LEU A 108 -10.55 2.31 3.42
C LEU A 108 -11.95 1.75 3.13
N ASP A 109 -12.76 1.55 4.17
CA ASP A 109 -14.11 0.97 4.13
C ASP A 109 -14.12 -0.49 3.64
N PHE A 110 -13.18 -1.29 4.14
CA PHE A 110 -13.06 -2.71 3.78
C PHE A 110 -13.84 -3.61 4.73
N SER A 111 -14.58 -4.57 4.18
CA SER A 111 -15.17 -5.65 4.99
C SER A 111 -14.08 -6.54 5.57
N HIS A 112 -14.40 -7.25 6.67
CA HIS A 112 -13.48 -8.23 7.24
C HIS A 112 -13.08 -9.31 6.23
N GLU A 113 -14.00 -9.75 5.35
CA GLU A 113 -13.69 -10.76 4.33
C GLU A 113 -12.70 -10.23 3.30
N LEU A 114 -12.93 -9.01 2.80
CA LEU A 114 -12.03 -8.37 1.84
C LEU A 114 -10.64 -8.14 2.46
N ARG A 115 -10.59 -7.67 3.71
CA ARG A 115 -9.36 -7.50 4.47
C ARG A 115 -8.57 -8.80 4.54
N ASP A 116 -9.23 -9.90 4.92
CA ASP A 116 -8.58 -11.19 5.09
C ASP A 116 -8.08 -11.76 3.74
N GLU A 117 -8.81 -11.54 2.64
CA GLU A 117 -8.34 -11.86 1.29
C GLU A 117 -7.08 -11.05 0.93
N LEU A 118 -7.07 -9.74 1.19
CA LEU A 118 -5.93 -8.88 0.89
C LEU A 118 -4.69 -9.24 1.73
N VAL A 119 -4.88 -9.59 3.01
CA VAL A 119 -3.80 -10.11 3.87
C VAL A 119 -3.27 -11.44 3.33
N ALA A 120 -4.13 -12.32 2.80
CA ALA A 120 -3.67 -13.55 2.17
C ALA A 120 -2.81 -13.28 0.93
N VAL A 121 -3.18 -12.30 0.10
CA VAL A 121 -2.35 -11.86 -1.04
C VAL A 121 -0.98 -11.37 -0.57
N ALA A 122 -0.93 -10.59 0.52
CA ALA A 122 0.33 -10.13 1.09
C ALA A 122 1.20 -11.30 1.60
N LYS A 123 0.60 -12.35 2.18
CA LYS A 123 1.30 -13.55 2.68
C LYS A 123 1.95 -14.38 1.58
N GLU A 124 1.30 -14.50 0.43
CA GLU A 124 1.84 -15.24 -0.72
C GLU A 124 3.13 -14.61 -1.26
N LEU A 125 3.31 -13.31 -0.99
CA LEU A 125 4.50 -12.57 -1.32
C LEU A 125 5.51 -12.68 -0.16
N ASP A 126 6.25 -13.79 -0.11
CA ASP A 126 7.23 -14.09 0.95
C ASP A 126 8.03 -12.84 1.42
N PRO A 127 7.77 -12.30 2.63
CA PRO A 127 8.38 -11.07 3.10
C PRO A 127 9.84 -11.24 3.58
N LYS A 128 10.36 -12.48 3.71
CA LYS A 128 11.61 -12.79 4.44
C LYS A 128 12.81 -13.17 3.57
N ALA A 129 12.79 -12.92 2.27
CA ALA A 129 13.92 -13.29 1.41
C ALA A 129 15.12 -12.35 1.59
N LYS A 130 16.26 -12.97 1.93
CA LYS A 130 17.50 -12.36 2.44
C LYS A 130 18.24 -11.35 1.53
N ASP A 131 17.84 -11.17 0.27
CA ASP A 131 18.55 -10.33 -0.73
C ASP A 131 17.63 -9.40 -1.53
N ARG A 132 16.44 -9.06 -1.00
CA ARG A 132 15.44 -8.32 -1.79
C ARG A 132 15.57 -6.81 -1.69
N LYS A 133 15.45 -6.14 -2.83
CA LYS A 133 15.19 -4.70 -2.91
C LYS A 133 13.69 -4.47 -2.81
N PHE A 134 13.27 -3.65 -1.86
CA PHE A 134 11.87 -3.23 -1.67
C PHE A 134 11.19 -2.80 -2.99
N SER A 135 11.95 -2.16 -3.87
CA SER A 135 11.48 -1.72 -5.19
C SER A 135 11.02 -2.84 -6.13
N ASP A 136 11.68 -4.00 -6.09
CA ASP A 136 11.36 -5.13 -6.97
C ASP A 136 10.09 -5.86 -6.48
N GLU A 137 9.88 -5.86 -5.17
CA GLU A 137 8.72 -6.47 -4.53
C GLU A 137 7.47 -5.61 -4.68
N LEU A 138 7.57 -4.28 -4.67
CA LEU A 138 6.45 -3.39 -4.97
C LEU A 138 5.84 -3.64 -6.35
N VAL A 139 6.67 -3.94 -7.35
CA VAL A 139 6.18 -4.28 -8.70
C VAL A 139 5.47 -5.64 -8.70
N LYS A 140 5.95 -6.61 -7.91
CA LYS A 140 5.29 -7.92 -7.76
C LYS A 140 3.98 -7.80 -7.01
N LEU A 141 3.96 -7.08 -5.88
CA LEU A 141 2.77 -6.70 -5.12
C LEU A 141 1.71 -6.13 -6.07
N PHE A 142 2.09 -5.19 -6.94
CA PHE A 142 1.15 -4.60 -7.86
C PHE A 142 0.52 -5.64 -8.81
N ARG A 143 1.32 -6.59 -9.30
CA ARG A 143 0.87 -7.61 -10.25
C ARG A 143 0.04 -8.72 -9.61
N SER A 144 0.21 -8.95 -8.31
CA SER A 144 -0.43 -10.06 -7.59
C SER A 144 -1.85 -9.75 -7.12
N ILE A 145 -2.27 -8.48 -7.12
CA ILE A 145 -3.63 -8.11 -6.69
C ILE A 145 -4.64 -8.59 -7.74
N PRO A 146 -5.58 -9.48 -7.38
CA PRO A 146 -6.56 -10.00 -8.31
C PRO A 146 -7.47 -8.88 -8.85
N PRO A 147 -7.81 -8.86 -10.15
CA PRO A 147 -8.71 -7.85 -10.71
C PRO A 147 -10.07 -7.76 -10.01
N ARG A 148 -10.62 -8.90 -9.59
CA ARG A 148 -11.89 -8.99 -8.84
C ARG A 148 -11.93 -8.23 -7.51
N VAL A 149 -10.78 -7.88 -6.94
CA VAL A 149 -10.66 -7.15 -5.66
C VAL A 149 -10.95 -5.67 -5.85
N TYR A 150 -10.80 -5.15 -7.07
CA TYR A 150 -10.95 -3.73 -7.38
C TYR A 150 -11.84 -3.43 -8.59
N GLU A 151 -12.18 -4.43 -9.38
CA GLU A 151 -13.34 -4.39 -10.23
C GLU A 151 -14.53 -4.47 -9.28
N GLU A 152 -15.18 -3.34 -9.00
CA GLU A 152 -16.52 -3.34 -8.43
C GLU A 152 -17.29 -4.43 -9.16
N SER A 153 -17.86 -5.38 -8.41
CA SER A 153 -18.69 -6.43 -8.97
C SER A 153 -19.60 -5.80 -10.01
N ALA A 154 -19.47 -6.21 -11.26
CA ALA A 154 -20.37 -5.84 -12.35
C ALA A 154 -21.82 -6.34 -12.14
N ASP A 155 -22.17 -6.68 -10.90
CA ASP A 155 -23.47 -7.10 -10.40
C ASP A 155 -24.31 -5.92 -9.86
N ASN A 156 -23.80 -4.68 -9.93
CA ASN A 156 -24.65 -3.50 -9.76
C ASN A 156 -25.50 -3.30 -11.03
N LEU A 157 -26.71 -3.87 -11.00
CA LEU A 157 -27.76 -3.58 -11.97
C LEU A 157 -28.22 -2.12 -11.80
N GLU A 158 -27.90 -1.27 -12.77
CA GLU A 158 -28.54 0.04 -12.92
C GLU A 158 -29.99 -0.19 -13.35
N VAL A 159 -30.92 -0.11 -12.39
CA VAL A 159 -32.36 -0.17 -12.68
C VAL A 159 -32.83 1.23 -13.02
N VAL A 160 -32.98 1.49 -14.32
CA VAL A 160 -33.68 2.68 -14.83
C VAL A 160 -35.18 2.43 -14.71
N PHE A 161 -35.88 3.30 -13.97
CA PHE A 161 -37.34 3.33 -13.93
C PHE A 161 -37.83 4.57 -14.71
N GLU A 162 -38.76 4.37 -15.65
CA GLU A 162 -39.72 5.40 -16.11
C GLU A 162 -41.09 5.11 -15.50
#